data_AF-A0A6I3D2X7-F1
#
_entry.id   AF-A0A6I3D2X7-F1
#
_cell.length_a   1.000
_cell.length_b   1.000
_cell.length_c   1.000
_cell.angle_alpha   90.00
_cell.angle_beta   90.00
_cell.angle_gamma   90.00
#
_symmetry.space_group_name_H-M   'P 1'
#
loop_
_entity.id
_entity.type
_entity.pdbx_description
1 polymer ?
#
loop_
_entity_poly.entity_id
_entity_poly.type
_entity_poly.pdbx_seq_one_letter_code
_entity_poly.pdbx_strand_id
1 'polypeptide(L)'
;MFEWLKAFRKKVGKLVLPDREERSGRNLGKVNLKPYTPEPKVYLGQLAYLLLSNFEILTNELKYSPTTQYKAELSEAAAKSFEKYRTVSKKLVGLGFDVTDSMDPFTERVDTFHSRTAGIDWYESVIKIYLVSGLLDDFYGRLAAGLNKELREAVEKALSDKTFEKFAKKVLVEGMAGNPQLESRLALWGRRLMGDVLLEVRAAFDNRKLAGIDKNSKLTLEQERKVNLESYSKIEPLVTEMIAAHSLRMDAVGLTA
;
A
#
# COMPACT_ATOMS: atom_id res chain seq x y z
N MET A 1 -27.08 -32.80 55.73
CA MET A 1 -27.76 -31.79 54.90
C MET A 1 -26.81 -31.43 53.75
N PHE A 2 -27.06 -32.00 52.56
CA PHE A 2 -26.48 -31.76 51.22
C PHE A 2 -24.94 -31.78 51.03
N GLU A 3 -24.34 -32.98 50.97
CA GLU A 3 -22.96 -33.24 50.50
C GLU A 3 -22.81 -33.22 48.94
N TRP A 4 -23.90 -33.11 48.19
CA TRP A 4 -23.89 -33.10 46.71
C TRP A 4 -23.34 -31.80 46.08
N LEU A 5 -23.30 -30.68 46.81
CA LEU A 5 -22.86 -29.39 46.26
C LEU A 5 -21.34 -29.25 46.10
N LYS A 6 -20.52 -30.15 46.65
CA LYS A 6 -19.04 -30.07 46.55
C LYS A 6 -18.47 -30.62 45.22
N ALA A 7 -19.27 -31.29 44.40
CA ALA A 7 -18.81 -31.94 43.17
C ALA A 7 -18.65 -31.00 41.95
N PHE A 8 -19.11 -29.75 42.02
CA PHE A 8 -19.09 -28.84 40.87
C PHE A 8 -17.85 -27.95 40.74
N ARG A 9 -16.88 -28.06 41.66
CA ARG A 9 -15.63 -27.30 41.55
C ARG A 9 -14.59 -28.07 40.72
N LYS A 10 -14.92 -28.37 39.47
CA LYS A 10 -13.90 -28.71 38.47
C LYS A 10 -12.99 -27.49 38.35
N LYS A 11 -11.71 -27.66 38.68
CA LYS A 11 -10.65 -26.68 38.38
C LYS A 11 -10.81 -26.27 36.92
N VAL A 12 -11.24 -25.03 36.68
CA VAL A 12 -11.11 -24.41 35.37
C VAL A 12 -9.61 -24.35 35.14
N GLY A 13 -9.09 -25.23 34.28
CA GLY A 13 -7.71 -25.12 33.83
C GLY A 13 -7.52 -23.71 33.32
N LYS A 14 -6.48 -23.01 33.78
CA LYS A 14 -6.10 -21.74 33.17
C LYS A 14 -6.00 -21.98 31.67
N LEU A 15 -6.91 -21.39 30.90
CA LEU A 15 -6.76 -21.24 29.46
C LEU A 15 -5.62 -20.25 29.28
N VAL A 16 -4.40 -20.78 29.32
CA VAL A 16 -3.21 -20.07 28.87
C VAL A 16 -3.28 -20.16 27.36
N LEU A 17 -3.38 -19.01 26.69
CA LEU A 17 -3.13 -18.94 25.26
C LEU A 17 -1.78 -19.62 25.03
N PRO A 18 -1.65 -20.58 24.10
CA PRO A 18 -0.34 -21.10 23.77
C PRO A 18 0.56 -19.89 23.49
N ASP A 19 1.79 -19.91 24.05
CA ASP A 19 2.79 -18.93 23.66
C ASP A 19 2.73 -18.87 22.15
N ARG A 20 2.50 -17.65 21.63
CA ARG A 20 2.43 -17.37 20.21
C ARG A 20 3.70 -18.01 19.70
N GLU A 21 3.57 -19.20 19.08
CA GLU A 21 4.69 -19.85 18.42
C GLU A 21 5.33 -18.70 17.68
N GLU A 22 6.59 -18.42 18.00
CA GLU A 22 7.43 -17.70 17.08
C GLU A 22 7.21 -18.46 15.78
N ARG A 23 6.31 -17.95 14.95
CA ARG A 23 6.32 -18.15 13.52
C ARG A 23 7.66 -17.56 13.17
N SER A 24 8.72 -18.34 13.44
CA SER A 24 9.99 -18.33 12.77
C SER A 24 9.56 -18.08 11.35
N GLY A 25 9.76 -16.84 10.91
CA GLY A 25 9.13 -16.33 9.72
C GLY A 25 9.39 -17.38 8.68
N ARG A 26 8.34 -18.07 8.20
CA ARG A 26 8.52 -19.00 7.11
C ARG A 26 9.25 -18.13 6.10
N ASN A 27 10.51 -18.46 5.82
CA ASN A 27 11.26 -17.85 4.74
C ASN A 27 10.56 -18.33 3.47
N LEU A 28 9.34 -17.83 3.25
CA LEU A 28 8.68 -17.76 1.99
C LEU A 28 9.65 -16.91 1.20
N GLY A 29 10.52 -17.57 0.42
CA GLY A 29 11.50 -16.86 -0.39
C GLY A 29 10.79 -15.73 -1.13
N LYS A 30 11.41 -14.54 -1.17
CA LYS A 30 10.82 -13.35 -1.79
C LYS A 30 10.18 -13.73 -3.12
N VAL A 31 8.89 -13.44 -3.29
CA VAL A 31 8.19 -13.75 -4.54
C VAL A 31 8.96 -13.13 -5.71
N ASN A 32 9.31 -13.96 -6.69
CA ASN A 32 9.93 -13.47 -7.91
C ASN A 32 8.88 -12.76 -8.77
N LEU A 33 8.88 -11.43 -8.76
CA LEU A 33 7.90 -10.62 -9.49
C LEU A 33 8.26 -10.42 -10.98
N LYS A 34 9.46 -10.82 -11.42
CA LYS A 34 9.90 -10.61 -12.81
C LYS A 34 8.91 -11.15 -13.85
N PRO A 35 8.40 -12.39 -13.75
CA PRO A 35 7.48 -12.93 -14.75
C PRO A 35 6.13 -12.19 -14.77
N TYR A 36 5.77 -11.54 -13.67
CA TYR A 36 4.47 -10.90 -13.47
C TYR A 36 4.52 -9.39 -13.64
N THR A 37 5.70 -8.82 -13.88
CA THR A 37 5.86 -7.40 -14.17
C THR A 37 5.13 -7.08 -15.49
N PRO A 38 4.24 -6.08 -15.50
CA PRO A 38 3.59 -5.63 -16.74
C PRO A 38 4.60 -5.09 -17.75
N GLU A 39 4.16 -4.96 -19.00
CA GLU A 39 4.94 -4.27 -20.03
C GLU A 39 5.26 -2.83 -19.60
N PRO A 40 6.41 -2.25 -20.03
CA PRO A 40 6.87 -0.94 -19.55
C PRO A 40 5.84 0.19 -19.64
N LYS A 41 5.04 0.25 -20.71
CA LYS A 41 3.97 1.26 -20.85
C LYS A 41 2.94 1.15 -19.74
N VAL A 42 2.46 -0.06 -19.46
CA VAL A 42 1.43 -0.35 -18.44
C VAL A 42 1.99 -0.07 -17.05
N TYR A 43 3.19 -0.59 -16.77
CA TYR A 43 3.86 -0.38 -15.48
C TYR A 43 4.06 1.12 -15.17
N LEU A 44 4.68 1.86 -16.11
CA LEU A 44 5.03 3.25 -15.89
C LEU A 44 3.79 4.15 -15.91
N GLY A 45 2.78 3.82 -16.73
CA GLY A 45 1.51 4.54 -16.75
C GLY A 45 0.76 4.46 -15.42
N GLN A 46 0.64 3.25 -14.86
CA GLN A 46 -0.01 3.06 -13.56
C GLN A 46 0.76 3.76 -12.44
N LEU A 47 2.09 3.63 -12.41
CA LEU A 47 2.93 4.29 -11.42
C LEU A 47 2.89 5.82 -11.55
N ALA A 48 2.94 6.36 -12.77
CA ALA A 48 2.87 7.80 -13.01
C ALA A 48 1.56 8.37 -12.48
N TYR A 49 0.43 7.72 -12.76
CA TYR A 49 -0.87 8.21 -12.30
C TYR A 49 -0.97 8.17 -10.77
N LEU A 50 -0.54 7.09 -10.12
CA LEU A 50 -0.49 7.02 -8.65
C LEU A 50 0.37 8.14 -8.02
N LEU A 51 1.52 8.44 -8.61
CA LEU A 51 2.39 9.52 -8.13
C LEU A 51 1.76 10.91 -8.34
N LEU A 52 1.05 11.09 -9.46
CA LEU A 52 0.32 12.33 -9.75
C LEU A 52 -0.86 12.53 -8.78
N SER A 53 -1.65 11.48 -8.52
CA SER A 53 -2.74 11.52 -7.54
C SER A 53 -2.22 11.79 -6.13
N ASN A 54 -1.08 11.22 -5.74
CA ASN A 54 -0.44 11.55 -4.46
C ASN A 54 -0.07 13.04 -4.39
N PHE A 55 0.52 13.61 -5.44
CA PHE A 55 0.80 15.05 -5.49
C PHE A 55 -0.48 15.87 -5.32
N GLU A 56 -1.53 15.55 -6.07
CA GLU A 56 -2.82 16.23 -5.99
C GLU A 56 -3.38 16.22 -4.56
N ILE A 57 -3.44 15.05 -3.92
CA ILE A 57 -3.93 14.92 -2.55
C ILE A 57 -3.10 15.78 -1.59
N LEU A 58 -1.77 15.71 -1.66
CA LEU A 58 -0.89 16.50 -0.79
C LEU A 58 -1.12 18.01 -0.98
N THR A 59 -1.31 18.47 -2.22
CA THR A 59 -1.60 19.89 -2.48
C THR A 59 -2.97 20.32 -1.98
N ASN A 60 -3.99 19.46 -2.08
CA ASN A 60 -5.33 19.72 -1.54
C ASN A 60 -5.32 19.90 -0.02
N GLU A 61 -4.42 19.20 0.68
CA GLU A 61 -4.26 19.28 2.13
C GLU A 61 -3.51 20.53 2.62
N LEU A 62 -2.90 21.31 1.72
CA LEU A 62 -2.16 22.52 2.11
C LEU A 62 -3.06 23.51 2.85
N LYS A 63 -4.27 23.75 2.37
CA LYS A 63 -5.19 24.73 3.01
C LYS A 63 -5.68 24.28 4.40
N TYR A 64 -5.67 22.98 4.68
CA TYR A 64 -6.12 22.41 5.95
C TYR A 64 -4.97 22.16 6.94
N SER A 65 -3.74 22.49 6.54
CA SER A 65 -2.57 22.33 7.40
C SER A 65 -2.73 23.11 8.71
N PRO A 66 -2.57 22.45 9.88
CA PRO A 66 -2.82 23.07 11.19
C PRO A 66 -1.95 24.29 11.51
N THR A 67 -0.73 24.32 10.96
CA THR A 67 0.23 25.41 11.17
C THR A 67 0.88 25.83 9.85
N THR A 68 1.35 27.08 9.78
CA THR A 68 2.12 27.57 8.63
C THR A 68 3.41 26.76 8.43
N GLN A 69 4.01 26.27 9.51
CA GLN A 69 5.19 25.41 9.43
C GLN A 69 4.86 24.08 8.73
N TYR A 70 3.81 23.38 9.16
CA TYR A 70 3.39 22.13 8.51
C TYR A 70 2.99 22.36 7.05
N LYS A 71 2.34 23.49 6.75
CA LYS A 71 2.03 23.88 5.36
C LYS A 71 3.29 24.00 4.51
N ALA A 72 4.34 24.65 5.02
CA ALA A 72 5.60 24.80 4.30
C ALA A 72 6.30 23.45 4.05
N GLU A 73 6.40 22.61 5.08
CA GLU A 73 7.01 21.28 4.98
C GLU A 73 6.20 20.33 4.06
N LEU A 74 4.86 20.38 4.14
CA LEU A 74 3.97 19.64 3.23
C LEU A 74 4.10 20.12 1.78
N SER A 75 4.30 21.43 1.56
CA SER A 75 4.52 21.99 0.22
C SER A 75 5.79 21.43 -0.41
N GLU A 76 6.87 21.34 0.36
CA GLU A 76 8.12 20.72 -0.10
C GLU A 76 7.92 19.24 -0.44
N ALA A 77 7.23 18.50 0.44
CA ALA A 77 6.94 17.09 0.21
C ALA A 77 6.05 16.86 -1.03
N ALA A 78 5.05 17.72 -1.27
CA ALA A 78 4.23 17.69 -2.47
C ALA A 78 5.08 17.93 -3.73
N ALA A 79 5.97 18.93 -3.71
CA ALA A 79 6.88 19.17 -4.83
C ALA A 79 7.77 17.95 -5.15
N LYS A 80 8.26 17.24 -4.13
CA LYS A 80 9.02 15.98 -4.32
C LYS A 80 8.17 14.88 -4.95
N SER A 81 6.92 14.71 -4.51
CA SER A 81 5.99 13.76 -5.15
C SER A 81 5.76 14.08 -6.63
N PHE A 82 5.64 15.36 -6.99
CA PHE A 82 5.54 15.76 -8.39
C PHE A 82 6.82 15.45 -9.19
N GLU A 83 7.99 15.64 -8.61
CA GLU A 83 9.26 15.27 -9.27
C GLU A 83 9.41 13.75 -9.45
N LYS A 84 8.84 12.92 -8.55
CA LYS A 84 8.73 11.47 -8.79
C LYS A 84 7.91 11.19 -10.04
N TYR A 85 6.71 11.78 -10.15
CA TYR A 85 5.85 11.68 -11.33
C TYR A 85 6.61 12.08 -12.60
N ARG A 86 7.24 13.27 -12.61
CA ARG A 86 8.00 13.76 -13.78
C ARG A 86 9.12 12.82 -14.20
N THR A 87 9.77 12.17 -13.25
CA THR A 87 10.84 11.20 -13.54
C THR A 87 10.28 9.98 -14.29
N VAL A 88 9.14 9.46 -13.86
CA VAL A 88 8.46 8.33 -14.52
C VAL A 88 7.92 8.76 -15.89
N SER A 89 7.27 9.92 -16.00
CA SER A 89 6.76 10.46 -17.26
C SER A 89 7.87 10.67 -18.30
N LYS A 90 9.05 11.15 -17.89
CA LYS A 90 10.21 11.28 -18.78
C LYS A 90 10.64 9.93 -19.36
N LYS A 91 10.50 8.83 -18.60
CA LYS A 91 10.80 7.48 -19.12
C LYS A 91 9.76 6.99 -20.11
N LEU A 92 8.47 7.30 -19.91
CA LEU A 92 7.43 7.04 -20.92
C LEU A 92 7.74 7.77 -22.23
N VAL A 93 8.04 9.06 -22.17
CA VAL A 93 8.41 9.86 -23.36
C VAL A 93 9.67 9.30 -24.05
N GLY A 94 10.68 8.93 -23.27
CA GLY A 94 11.92 8.34 -23.81
C GLY A 94 11.71 7.00 -24.52
N LEU A 95 10.65 6.27 -24.20
CA LEU A 95 10.22 5.05 -24.89
C LEU A 95 9.31 5.32 -26.09
N GLY A 96 8.99 6.58 -26.39
CA GLY A 96 8.09 6.98 -27.47
C GLY A 96 6.61 6.86 -27.14
N PHE A 97 6.24 6.75 -25.86
CA PHE A 97 4.84 6.71 -25.44
C PHE A 97 4.34 8.12 -25.08
N ASP A 98 3.09 8.40 -25.44
CA ASP A 98 2.36 9.53 -24.84
C ASP A 98 2.08 9.24 -23.36
N VAL A 99 2.31 10.24 -22.50
CA VAL A 99 2.20 10.10 -21.05
C VAL A 99 0.74 9.98 -20.62
N THR A 100 -0.14 10.79 -21.21
CA THR A 100 -1.57 10.82 -20.89
C THR A 100 -2.22 9.51 -21.31
N ASP A 101 -2.01 9.07 -22.56
CA ASP A 101 -2.52 7.79 -23.07
C ASP A 101 -2.03 6.59 -22.25
N SER A 102 -0.85 6.71 -21.62
CA SER A 102 -0.32 5.66 -20.76
C SER A 102 -0.98 5.64 -19.38
N MET A 103 -1.45 6.78 -18.88
CA MET A 103 -2.11 6.92 -17.57
C MET A 103 -3.63 6.69 -17.64
N ASP A 104 -4.27 7.13 -18.73
CA ASP A 104 -5.73 7.13 -18.90
C ASP A 104 -6.42 5.82 -18.52
N PRO A 105 -5.90 4.62 -18.88
CA PRO A 105 -6.54 3.35 -18.52
C PRO A 105 -6.67 3.10 -17.01
N PHE A 106 -5.91 3.82 -16.17
CA PHE A 106 -5.86 3.61 -14.72
C PHE A 106 -6.63 4.65 -13.92
N THR A 107 -7.07 5.73 -14.56
CA THR A 107 -7.72 6.90 -13.94
C THR A 107 -8.89 6.51 -13.03
N GLU A 108 -9.94 5.92 -13.61
CA GLU A 108 -11.16 5.54 -12.89
C GLU A 108 -10.88 4.65 -11.67
N ARG A 109 -10.00 3.65 -11.83
CA ARG A 109 -9.67 2.69 -10.78
C ARG A 109 -8.93 3.37 -9.62
N VAL A 110 -7.91 4.17 -9.93
CA VAL A 110 -7.09 4.85 -8.92
C VAL A 110 -7.89 5.96 -8.22
N ASP A 111 -8.72 6.70 -8.96
CA ASP A 111 -9.60 7.72 -8.40
C ASP A 111 -10.65 7.08 -7.48
N THR A 112 -11.23 5.95 -7.90
CA THR A 112 -12.15 5.18 -7.06
C THR A 112 -11.45 4.71 -5.78
N PHE A 113 -10.23 4.18 -5.88
CA PHE A 113 -9.44 3.81 -4.71
C PHE A 113 -9.23 5.01 -3.76
N HIS A 114 -8.83 6.16 -4.28
CA HIS A 114 -8.62 7.35 -3.46
C HIS A 114 -9.91 7.90 -2.84
N SER A 115 -11.05 7.82 -3.55
CA SER A 115 -12.35 8.23 -3.04
C SER A 115 -12.84 7.36 -1.88
N ARG A 116 -12.67 6.03 -1.97
CA ARG A 116 -13.04 5.06 -0.91
C ARG A 116 -12.18 5.20 0.34
N THR A 117 -10.97 5.74 0.16
CA THR A 117 -9.98 5.95 1.20
C THR A 117 -9.85 7.43 1.56
N ALA A 118 -10.86 8.27 1.32
CA ALA A 118 -10.83 9.66 1.74
C ALA A 118 -10.89 9.76 3.28
N GLY A 119 -9.92 10.46 3.87
CA GLY A 119 -9.90 10.73 5.31
C GLY A 119 -10.92 11.82 5.67
N ILE A 120 -11.35 11.85 6.93
CA ILE A 120 -12.31 12.86 7.40
C ILE A 120 -11.66 14.21 7.74
N ASP A 121 -10.34 14.22 7.92
CA ASP A 121 -9.56 15.41 8.23
C ASP A 121 -8.11 15.31 7.74
N TRP A 122 -7.35 16.38 7.96
CA TRP A 122 -5.97 16.52 7.54
C TRP A 122 -5.06 15.39 8.06
N TYR A 123 -5.20 14.99 9.33
CA TYR A 123 -4.37 13.92 9.91
C TYR A 123 -4.67 12.56 9.28
N GLU A 124 -5.95 12.25 9.00
CA GLU A 124 -6.31 11.03 8.27
C GLU A 124 -5.81 11.03 6.82
N SER A 125 -5.78 12.19 6.15
CA SER A 125 -5.16 12.33 4.83
C SER A 125 -3.64 12.12 4.88
N VAL A 126 -2.95 12.71 5.87
CA VAL A 126 -1.50 12.54 6.04
C VAL A 126 -1.13 11.08 6.31
N ILE A 127 -1.79 10.43 7.28
CA ILE A 127 -1.49 9.02 7.58
C ILE A 127 -1.88 8.10 6.41
N LYS A 128 -2.96 8.41 5.68
CA LYS A 128 -3.32 7.69 4.46
C LYS A 128 -2.17 7.71 3.48
N ILE A 129 -1.70 8.89 3.07
CA ILE A 129 -0.60 8.94 2.10
C ILE A 129 0.65 8.26 2.67
N TYR A 130 0.95 8.42 3.96
CA TYR A 130 2.13 7.79 4.57
C TYR A 130 2.12 6.27 4.46
N LEU A 131 0.99 5.64 4.77
CA LEU A 131 0.84 4.19 4.74
C LEU A 131 0.68 3.68 3.30
N VAL A 132 -0.19 4.31 2.53
CA VAL A 132 -0.53 3.90 1.16
C VAL A 132 0.66 4.10 0.23
N SER A 133 1.20 5.32 0.13
CA SER A 133 2.31 5.59 -0.77
C SER A 133 3.57 4.86 -0.33
N GLY A 134 3.79 4.70 0.98
CA GLY A 134 4.89 3.91 1.50
C GLY A 134 4.84 2.45 1.03
N LEU A 135 3.67 1.81 1.12
CA LEU A 135 3.48 0.43 0.67
C LEU A 135 3.57 0.31 -0.86
N LEU A 136 2.96 1.24 -1.60
CA LEU A 136 3.04 1.25 -3.05
C LEU A 136 4.48 1.50 -3.55
N ASP A 137 5.26 2.38 -2.91
CA ASP A 137 6.67 2.60 -3.23
C ASP A 137 7.48 1.29 -3.06
N ASP A 138 7.27 0.54 -1.98
CA ASP A 138 7.91 -0.77 -1.77
C ASP A 138 7.49 -1.79 -2.84
N PHE A 139 6.18 -1.85 -3.13
CA PHE A 139 5.62 -2.77 -4.09
C PHE A 139 6.15 -2.50 -5.50
N TYR A 140 6.05 -1.27 -5.99
CA TYR A 140 6.53 -0.89 -7.32
C TYR A 140 8.05 -1.03 -7.42
N GLY A 141 8.80 -0.65 -6.39
CA GLY A 141 10.25 -0.88 -6.35
C GLY A 141 10.62 -2.35 -6.54
N ARG A 142 9.86 -3.28 -5.95
CA ARG A 142 10.06 -4.72 -6.17
C ARG A 142 9.57 -5.18 -7.54
N LEU A 143 8.41 -4.69 -7.99
CA LEU A 143 7.83 -5.03 -9.28
C LEU A 143 8.72 -4.56 -10.44
N ALA A 144 9.51 -3.49 -10.24
CA ALA A 144 10.49 -3.01 -11.21
C ALA A 144 11.55 -4.06 -11.59
N ALA A 145 11.69 -5.16 -10.83
CA ALA A 145 12.62 -6.23 -11.12
C ALA A 145 12.44 -6.87 -12.52
N GLY A 146 11.23 -6.84 -13.09
CA GLY A 146 10.97 -7.35 -14.44
C GLY A 146 11.18 -6.33 -15.56
N LEU A 147 11.46 -5.06 -15.25
CA LEU A 147 11.88 -4.08 -16.23
C LEU A 147 13.34 -4.28 -16.64
N ASN A 148 13.73 -3.66 -17.75
CA ASN A 148 15.14 -3.56 -18.10
C ASN A 148 15.91 -2.75 -17.04
N LYS A 149 17.25 -2.91 -17.02
CA LYS A 149 18.12 -2.31 -16.00
C LYS A 149 17.94 -0.79 -15.86
N GLU A 150 17.92 -0.08 -16.98
CA GLU A 150 17.84 1.39 -16.98
C GLU A 150 16.50 1.90 -16.42
N LEU A 151 15.39 1.30 -16.83
CA LEU A 151 14.06 1.66 -16.33
C LEU A 151 13.93 1.32 -14.86
N ARG A 152 14.42 0.14 -14.46
CA ARG A 152 14.41 -0.29 -13.06
C ARG A 152 15.17 0.70 -12.17
N GLU A 153 16.40 1.06 -12.53
CA GLU A 153 17.21 2.01 -11.76
C GLU A 153 16.55 3.38 -11.66
N ALA A 154 15.91 3.86 -12.74
CA ALA A 154 15.19 5.13 -12.73
C ALA A 154 13.98 5.11 -11.79
N VAL A 155 13.20 4.02 -11.80
CA VAL A 155 12.06 3.85 -10.90
C VAL A 155 12.52 3.73 -9.45
N GLU A 156 13.48 2.84 -9.16
CA GLU A 156 14.02 2.68 -7.80
C GLU A 156 14.57 4.01 -7.25
N LYS A 157 15.25 4.79 -8.08
CA LYS A 157 15.71 6.13 -7.72
C LYS A 157 14.56 7.08 -7.42
N ALA A 158 13.52 7.13 -8.25
CA ALA A 158 12.36 7.99 -8.02
C ALA A 158 11.66 7.64 -6.68
N LEU A 159 11.47 6.35 -6.40
CA LEU A 159 10.78 5.88 -5.19
C LEU A 159 11.65 5.94 -3.91
N SER A 160 12.94 6.23 -4.05
CA SER A 160 13.86 6.37 -2.91
C SER A 160 13.68 7.66 -2.11
N ASP A 161 13.02 8.68 -2.65
CA ASP A 161 12.77 9.93 -1.92
C ASP A 161 11.80 9.68 -0.75
N LYS A 162 12.28 10.00 0.46
CA LYS A 162 11.57 9.82 1.74
C LYS A 162 11.16 11.15 2.39
N THR A 163 11.08 12.24 1.62
CA THR A 163 10.79 13.59 2.16
C THR A 163 9.42 13.60 2.83
N PHE A 164 8.39 13.10 2.14
CA PHE A 164 7.05 13.00 2.72
C PHE A 164 6.98 12.05 3.91
N GLU A 165 7.69 10.92 3.89
CA GLU A 165 7.74 9.99 5.02
C GLU A 165 8.29 10.66 6.30
N LYS A 166 9.38 11.44 6.18
CA LYS A 166 9.94 12.18 7.32
C LYS A 166 8.96 13.21 7.87
N PHE A 167 8.32 13.96 6.97
CA PHE A 167 7.28 14.93 7.33
C PHE A 167 6.11 14.26 8.05
N ALA A 168 5.54 13.20 7.47
CA ALA A 168 4.38 12.50 8.02
C ALA A 168 4.68 11.95 9.41
N LYS A 169 5.82 11.27 9.61
CA LYS A 169 6.20 10.75 10.94
C LYS A 169 6.25 11.84 11.99
N LYS A 170 6.90 12.97 11.68
CA LYS A 170 7.00 14.11 12.58
C LYS A 170 5.62 14.62 12.97
N VAL A 171 4.79 15.01 12.00
CA VAL A 171 3.50 15.67 12.29
C VAL A 171 2.47 14.74 12.91
N LEU A 172 2.52 13.44 12.61
CA LEU A 172 1.65 12.45 13.24
C LEU A 172 2.03 12.26 14.71
N VAL A 173 3.32 12.05 15.00
CA VAL A 173 3.79 11.90 16.39
C VAL A 173 3.52 13.17 17.21
N GLU A 174 3.83 14.34 16.65
CA GLU A 174 3.55 15.64 17.29
C GLU A 174 2.04 15.87 17.49
N GLY A 175 1.21 15.55 16.50
CA GLY A 175 -0.24 15.72 16.57
C GLY A 175 -0.91 14.78 17.58
N MET A 176 -0.40 13.56 17.73
CA MET A 176 -0.89 12.58 18.69
C MET A 176 -0.39 12.83 20.12
N ALA A 177 0.68 13.61 20.29
CA ALA A 177 1.22 13.92 21.62
C ALA A 177 0.16 14.59 22.50
N GLY A 178 -0.27 13.89 23.54
CA GLY A 178 -1.32 14.37 24.46
C GLY A 178 -2.75 14.29 23.89
N ASN A 179 -2.98 13.61 22.76
CA ASN A 179 -4.30 13.41 22.16
C ASN A 179 -4.61 11.91 21.92
N PRO A 180 -5.03 11.16 22.97
CA PRO A 180 -5.32 9.72 22.86
C PRO A 180 -6.47 9.38 21.89
N GLN A 181 -7.40 10.32 21.67
CA GLN A 181 -8.51 10.11 20.74
C GLN A 181 -8.03 10.13 19.29
N LEU A 182 -7.11 11.04 18.95
CA LEU A 182 -6.48 11.07 17.64
C LEU A 182 -5.68 9.79 17.40
N GLU A 183 -4.87 9.37 18.37
CA GLU A 183 -4.09 8.12 18.28
C GLU A 183 -4.98 6.91 17.98
N SER A 184 -6.03 6.71 18.78
CA SER A 184 -6.97 5.59 18.60
C SER A 184 -7.66 5.62 17.22
N ARG A 185 -8.09 6.82 16.78
CA ARG A 185 -8.73 7.02 15.48
C ARG A 185 -7.77 6.72 14.33
N LEU A 186 -6.55 7.24 14.37
CA LEU A 186 -5.55 7.01 13.32
C LEU A 186 -5.11 5.53 13.27
N ALA A 187 -5.03 4.84 14.41
CA ALA A 187 -4.81 3.40 14.45
C ALA A 187 -5.91 2.63 13.71
N LEU A 188 -7.18 2.94 13.99
CA LEU A 188 -8.32 2.30 13.32
C LEU A 188 -8.33 2.61 11.82
N TRP A 189 -8.06 3.85 11.45
CA TRP A 189 -8.01 4.27 10.06
C TRP A 189 -6.89 3.56 9.30
N GLY A 190 -5.68 3.49 9.86
CA GLY A 190 -4.55 2.79 9.27
C GLY A 190 -4.87 1.32 8.96
N ARG A 191 -5.51 0.62 9.91
CA ARG A 191 -5.96 -0.78 9.69
C ARG A 191 -6.99 -0.90 8.58
N ARG A 192 -7.94 0.04 8.50
CA ARG A 192 -8.99 0.02 7.48
C ARG A 192 -8.43 0.19 6.07
N LEU A 193 -7.42 1.03 5.90
CA LEU A 193 -6.78 1.29 4.61
C LEU A 193 -6.14 0.04 3.99
N MET A 194 -5.65 -0.89 4.81
CA MET A 194 -4.88 -2.04 4.34
C MET A 194 -5.63 -2.87 3.29
N GLY A 195 -6.93 -3.09 3.49
CA GLY A 195 -7.75 -3.87 2.57
C GLY A 195 -7.80 -3.25 1.17
N ASP A 196 -8.09 -1.94 1.09
CA ASP A 196 -8.18 -1.21 -0.18
C ASP A 196 -6.83 -1.14 -0.89
N VAL A 197 -5.73 -0.96 -0.16
CA VAL A 197 -4.38 -0.92 -0.75
C VAL A 197 -3.98 -2.28 -1.33
N LEU A 198 -4.34 -3.38 -0.66
CA LEU A 198 -4.06 -4.73 -1.21
C LEU A 198 -4.84 -4.99 -2.49
N LEU A 199 -6.06 -4.47 -2.62
CA LEU A 199 -6.82 -4.54 -3.87
C LEU A 199 -6.11 -3.76 -4.99
N GLU A 200 -5.54 -2.59 -4.67
CA GLU A 200 -4.77 -1.77 -5.62
C GLU A 200 -3.48 -2.47 -6.06
N VAL A 201 -2.72 -3.07 -5.13
CA VAL A 201 -1.53 -3.90 -5.44
C VAL A 201 -1.91 -5.07 -6.34
N ARG A 202 -3.02 -5.75 -6.03
CA ARG A 202 -3.49 -6.90 -6.80
C ARG A 202 -3.87 -6.50 -8.23
N ALA A 203 -4.47 -5.34 -8.41
CA ALA A 203 -4.89 -4.83 -9.71
C ALA A 203 -3.73 -4.38 -10.61
N ALA A 204 -2.50 -4.27 -10.10
CA ALA A 204 -1.31 -4.06 -10.93
C ALA A 204 -0.86 -5.31 -11.71
N PHE A 205 -1.45 -6.48 -11.42
CA PHE A 205 -1.14 -7.73 -12.10
C PHE A 205 -2.20 -8.12 -13.12
N ASP A 206 -1.77 -8.85 -14.15
CA ASP A 206 -2.66 -9.61 -15.02
C ASP A 206 -3.01 -10.96 -14.34
N ASN A 207 -4.26 -11.11 -13.91
CA ASN A 207 -4.73 -12.32 -13.24
C ASN A 207 -4.63 -13.58 -14.14
N ARG A 208 -4.83 -13.45 -15.46
CA ARG A 208 -4.69 -14.58 -16.40
C ARG A 208 -3.21 -14.98 -16.48
N LYS A 209 -2.31 -14.00 -16.60
CA LYS A 209 -0.85 -14.26 -16.57
C LYS A 209 -0.41 -14.92 -15.26
N LEU A 210 -0.94 -14.47 -14.11
CA LEU A 210 -0.67 -15.10 -12.80
C LEU A 210 -1.12 -16.56 -12.77
N ALA A 211 -2.29 -16.87 -13.34
CA ALA A 211 -2.81 -18.24 -13.43
C ALA A 211 -2.20 -19.08 -14.57
N GLY A 212 -1.26 -18.53 -15.36
CA GLY A 212 -0.66 -19.23 -16.49
C GLY A 212 -1.61 -19.44 -17.68
N ILE A 213 -2.65 -18.60 -17.79
CA ILE A 213 -3.62 -18.62 -18.87
C ILE A 213 -3.22 -17.63 -19.96
N ASP A 214 -3.27 -18.08 -21.22
CA ASP A 214 -3.01 -17.22 -22.38
C ASP A 214 -4.08 -16.11 -22.47
N LYS A 215 -3.65 -14.88 -22.79
CA LYS A 215 -4.53 -13.71 -22.89
C LYS A 215 -5.70 -13.90 -23.86
N ASN A 216 -5.52 -14.70 -24.91
CA ASN A 216 -6.53 -14.94 -25.96
C ASN A 216 -7.46 -16.12 -25.65
N SER A 217 -7.27 -16.80 -24.51
CA SER A 217 -8.14 -17.90 -24.11
C SER A 217 -9.56 -17.38 -23.83
N LYS A 218 -10.56 -18.03 -24.44
CA LYS A 218 -11.98 -17.80 -24.16
C LYS A 218 -12.37 -18.66 -22.95
N LEU A 219 -12.74 -18.00 -21.86
CA LEU A 219 -13.15 -18.65 -20.62
C LEU A 219 -14.65 -18.44 -20.39
N THR A 220 -15.31 -19.43 -19.81
CA THR A 220 -16.64 -19.22 -19.22
C THR A 220 -16.53 -18.37 -17.95
N LEU A 221 -17.65 -17.78 -17.50
CA LEU A 221 -17.69 -17.01 -16.25
C LEU A 221 -17.17 -17.81 -15.03
N GLU A 222 -17.46 -19.11 -14.99
CA GLU A 222 -16.98 -19.99 -13.93
C GLU A 222 -15.47 -20.19 -13.99
N GLN A 223 -14.92 -20.39 -15.19
CA GLN A 223 -13.48 -20.49 -15.41
C GLN A 223 -12.77 -19.17 -15.06
N GLU A 224 -13.35 -18.01 -15.40
CA GLU A 224 -12.78 -16.71 -15.01
C GLU A 224 -12.75 -16.54 -13.48
N ARG A 225 -13.80 -16.94 -12.78
CA ARG A 225 -13.82 -16.94 -11.31
C ARG A 225 -12.71 -17.82 -10.75
N LYS A 226 -12.53 -19.02 -11.30
CA LYS A 226 -11.47 -19.94 -10.88
C LYS A 226 -10.07 -19.36 -11.13
N VAL A 227 -9.83 -18.77 -12.30
CA VAL A 227 -8.56 -18.07 -12.63
C VAL A 227 -8.28 -16.94 -11.65
N ASN A 228 -9.30 -16.12 -11.35
CA ASN A 228 -9.17 -15.05 -10.37
C ASN A 228 -8.83 -15.61 -8.97
N LEU A 229 -9.41 -16.74 -8.55
CA LEU A 229 -9.09 -17.39 -7.29
C LEU A 229 -7.64 -17.93 -7.26
N GLU A 230 -7.23 -18.63 -8.31
CA GLU A 230 -5.88 -19.20 -8.45
C GLU A 230 -4.80 -18.11 -8.49
N SER A 231 -5.07 -16.99 -9.15
CA SER A 231 -4.14 -15.85 -9.22
C SER A 231 -3.74 -15.32 -7.84
N TYR A 232 -4.66 -15.33 -6.85
CA TYR A 232 -4.36 -14.88 -5.49
C TYR A 232 -3.29 -15.73 -4.81
N SER A 233 -3.33 -17.05 -5.00
CA SER A 233 -2.38 -17.96 -4.37
C SER A 233 -0.92 -17.65 -4.77
N LYS A 234 -0.71 -17.10 -5.97
CA LYS A 234 0.63 -16.74 -6.48
C LYS A 234 1.22 -15.51 -5.82
N ILE A 235 0.38 -14.61 -5.34
CA ILE A 235 0.80 -13.35 -4.70
C ILE A 235 0.65 -13.37 -3.18
N GLU A 236 0.14 -14.45 -2.59
CA GLU A 236 -0.05 -14.58 -1.14
C GLU A 236 1.22 -14.27 -0.31
N PRO A 237 2.43 -14.73 -0.70
CA PRO A 237 3.62 -14.37 0.06
C PRO A 237 3.97 -12.87 -0.07
N LEU A 238 3.74 -12.27 -1.24
CA LEU A 238 3.90 -10.82 -1.43
C LEU A 238 2.91 -10.05 -0.54
N VAL A 239 1.65 -10.47 -0.49
CA VAL A 239 0.62 -9.87 0.37
C VAL A 239 1.03 -9.95 1.85
N THR A 240 1.54 -11.11 2.28
CA THR A 240 2.03 -11.31 3.65
C THR A 240 3.17 -10.35 3.98
N GLU A 241 4.13 -10.19 3.06
CA GLU A 241 5.23 -9.23 3.21
C GLU A 241 4.75 -7.78 3.25
N MET A 242 3.75 -7.41 2.43
CA MET A 242 3.17 -6.06 2.42
C MET A 242 2.41 -5.74 3.72
N ILE A 243 1.68 -6.71 4.28
CA ILE A 243 1.03 -6.57 5.59
C ILE A 243 2.09 -6.33 6.68
N ALA A 244 3.18 -7.10 6.69
CA ALA A 244 4.27 -6.90 7.64
C ALA A 244 4.90 -5.51 7.50
N ALA A 245 5.14 -5.06 6.26
CA ALA A 245 5.68 -3.73 5.99
C ALA A 245 4.72 -2.60 6.39
N HIS A 246 3.41 -2.82 6.33
CA HIS A 246 2.40 -1.90 6.85
C HIS A 246 2.44 -1.84 8.38
N SER A 247 2.48 -3.00 9.06
CA SER A 247 2.58 -3.04 10.52
C SER A 247 3.80 -2.30 11.05
N LEU A 248 4.96 -2.49 10.42
CA LEU A 248 6.18 -1.76 10.77
C LEU A 248 6.05 -0.24 10.59
N ARG A 249 5.29 0.22 9.59
CA ARG A 249 5.03 1.66 9.38
C ARG A 249 4.07 2.23 10.42
N MET A 250 3.04 1.48 10.79
CA MET A 250 2.14 1.84 11.90
C MET A 250 2.95 1.99 13.20
N ASP A 251 3.78 0.99 13.52
CA ASP A 251 4.62 0.99 14.72
C ASP A 251 5.60 2.18 14.71
N ALA A 252 6.15 2.53 13.55
CA ALA A 252 7.09 3.65 13.40
C ALA A 252 6.52 5.03 13.73
N VAL A 253 5.18 5.17 13.78
CA VAL A 253 4.50 6.38 14.26
C VAL A 253 3.82 6.19 15.61
N GLY A 254 4.08 5.07 16.30
CA GLY A 254 3.51 4.76 17.61
C GLY A 254 2.09 4.20 17.55
N LEU A 255 1.64 3.69 16.40
CA LEU A 255 0.31 3.13 16.23
C LEU A 255 0.36 1.61 16.13
N THR A 256 -0.66 0.96 16.67
CA THR A 256 -0.83 -0.50 16.53
C THR A 256 -1.61 -0.84 15.27
N ALA A 257 -1.04 -1.74 14.46
CA ALA A 257 -1.69 -2.34 13.29
C ALA A 257 -2.68 -3.46 13.63
#